data_AF-A0A8F2FAB2-F1
#
_entry.id   AF-A0A8F2FAB2-F1
#
_cell.length_a   1.000
_cell.length_b   1.000
_cell.length_c   1.000
_cell.angle_alpha   90.00
_cell.angle_beta   90.00
_cell.angle_gamma   90.00
#
_symmetry.space_group_name_H-M   'P 1'
#
loop_
_entity.id
_entity.type
_entity.pdbx_description
1 polymer ?
#
loop_
_entity_poly.entity_id
_entity_poly.type
_entity_poly.pdbx_seq_one_letter_code
_entity_poly.pdbx_strand_id
1 'polypeptide(L)'
;MTVRYSRDRLDPLGGHDTAWAVLELVAEHQGLDAEPDARAAHLRRPDFDHGQLIQQAMRHNLLPALADFLNRHGLRKALPHRLRTPVLNQLRLSEHRGRLLTREAARVSDGLARAGVRAAWTKGVTLQTTLYDDTAVRSFNDIDLMIAPEDRERTRTALIDLGYTPDAVFDPETGQLKEMPRLDRRSYRMSPDHLPHFRLLTEDICVPHVSVDVANSLTWHGSAWQVPMRRVVERIAPVPVIGGVLPALSTPHAFLFLCLHVFREGWLQRTIVTKDLALSQFADILRQWRRSSPEVRRDVGAAVAEFGLAEPMAWVCAHTDALFGAGILEELGLTAQADPRWQASAQGAGGRRLTWHGDMRRRLREVTAPALTPLP
;
A
#
# COMPACT_ATOMS: atom_id res chain seq x y z
N MET A 1 18.45 -14.37 30.10
CA MET A 1 19.75 -13.79 29.67
C MET A 1 19.45 -12.99 28.41
N THR A 2 19.20 -11.69 28.58
CA THR A 2 18.56 -10.83 27.59
C THR A 2 19.62 -10.26 26.65
N VAL A 3 19.67 -10.73 25.41
CA VAL A 3 20.57 -10.18 24.40
C VAL A 3 20.01 -8.84 23.92
N ARG A 4 20.52 -7.75 24.48
CA ARG A 4 20.34 -6.40 23.93
C ARG A 4 21.17 -6.31 22.66
N TYR A 5 20.51 -6.16 21.51
CA TYR A 5 21.19 -5.75 20.28
C TYR A 5 21.74 -4.33 20.46
N SER A 6 23.06 -4.22 20.53
CA SER A 6 23.79 -2.95 20.48
C SER A 6 23.66 -2.35 19.08
N ARG A 7 23.24 -1.08 18.99
CA ARG A 7 23.04 -0.34 17.73
C ARG A 7 24.33 0.26 17.14
N ASP A 8 25.51 0.05 17.72
CA ASP A 8 26.73 0.83 17.40
C ASP A 8 27.91 0.03 16.80
N ARG A 9 27.66 -1.00 16.01
CA ARG A 9 28.71 -1.55 15.12
C ARG A 9 28.19 -1.75 13.71
N LEU A 10 28.51 -0.80 12.84
CA LEU A 10 28.38 -0.97 11.40
C LEU A 10 29.50 -1.91 10.94
N ASP A 11 29.22 -3.21 10.86
CA ASP A 11 30.02 -4.12 10.04
C ASP A 11 30.08 -3.60 8.59
N PRO A 12 31.13 -3.89 7.81
CA PRO A 12 31.19 -3.50 6.40
C PRO A 12 30.18 -4.33 5.59
N LEU A 13 28.93 -3.86 5.60
CA LEU A 13 27.86 -4.28 4.71
C LEU A 13 28.28 -4.06 3.24
N GLY A 14 27.92 -4.98 2.34
CA GLY A 14 28.15 -4.78 0.91
C GLY A 14 27.34 -3.59 0.37
N GLY A 15 27.66 -3.10 -0.84
CA GLY A 15 26.95 -1.97 -1.47
C GLY A 15 25.42 -2.17 -1.47
N HIS A 16 24.98 -3.40 -1.76
CA HIS A 16 23.57 -3.80 -1.72
C HIS A 16 22.90 -3.63 -0.35
N ASP A 17 23.61 -3.96 0.71
CA ASP A 17 23.08 -3.89 2.07
C ASP A 17 23.01 -2.44 2.57
N THR A 18 23.97 -1.60 2.20
CA THR A 18 23.95 -0.17 2.57
C THR A 18 22.83 0.60 1.87
N ALA A 19 22.57 0.33 0.57
CA ALA A 19 21.45 0.94 -0.16
C ALA A 19 20.11 0.57 0.46
N TRP A 20 19.95 -0.70 0.86
CA TRP A 20 18.74 -1.16 1.55
C TRP A 20 18.56 -0.49 2.92
N ALA A 21 19.63 -0.38 3.72
CA ALA A 21 19.55 0.28 5.02
C ALA A 21 19.08 1.74 4.89
N VAL A 22 19.55 2.47 3.87
CA VAL A 22 19.06 3.83 3.57
C VAL A 22 17.60 3.81 3.14
N LEU A 23 17.16 2.81 2.37
CA LEU A 23 15.77 2.71 1.96
C LEU A 23 14.82 2.42 3.14
N GLU A 24 15.20 1.55 4.07
CA GLU A 24 14.46 1.31 5.32
C GLU A 24 14.34 2.60 6.13
N LEU A 25 15.43 3.37 6.24
CA LEU A 25 15.40 4.69 6.89
C LEU A 25 14.42 5.65 6.19
N VAL A 26 14.42 5.70 4.85
CA VAL A 26 13.48 6.54 4.08
C VAL A 26 12.04 6.11 4.31
N ALA A 27 11.76 4.80 4.36
CA ALA A 27 10.44 4.25 4.68
C ALA A 27 10.00 4.58 6.11
N GLU A 28 10.91 4.61 7.08
CA GLU A 28 10.60 5.01 8.46
C GLU A 28 10.35 6.52 8.60
N HIS A 29 11.05 7.35 7.81
CA HIS A 29 10.99 8.80 7.92
C HIS A 29 9.86 9.44 7.09
N GLN A 30 9.57 9.01 5.85
CA GLN A 30 8.51 9.52 4.94
C GLN A 30 7.85 10.88 5.30
N GLY A 31 8.56 12.01 5.31
CA GLY A 31 7.95 13.32 5.63
C GLY A 31 7.89 13.72 7.11
N LEU A 32 8.54 12.96 8.00
CA LEU A 32 8.77 13.30 9.40
C LEU A 32 10.02 14.20 9.53
N ASP A 33 9.99 15.13 10.47
CA ASP A 33 11.11 16.04 10.77
C ASP A 33 12.17 15.46 11.72
N ALA A 34 12.03 14.18 12.12
CA ALA A 34 13.00 13.53 12.99
C ALA A 34 14.38 13.46 12.30
N GLU A 35 15.44 13.78 13.05
CA GLU A 35 16.81 13.68 12.56
C GLU A 35 17.13 12.23 12.15
N PRO A 36 17.73 12.01 10.95
CA PRO A 36 18.06 10.68 10.49
C PRO A 36 19.17 10.05 11.32
N ASP A 37 19.09 8.73 11.51
CA ASP A 37 20.12 7.97 12.21
C ASP A 37 21.39 7.74 11.35
N ALA A 38 22.34 6.97 11.88
CA ALA A 38 23.63 6.68 11.25
C ALA A 38 23.52 6.07 9.84
N ARG A 39 22.39 5.43 9.48
CA ARG A 39 22.18 4.87 8.12
C ARG A 39 22.25 5.95 7.05
N ALA A 40 21.86 7.19 7.33
CA ALA A 40 21.95 8.29 6.36
C ALA A 40 23.39 8.64 5.97
N ALA A 41 24.38 8.35 6.82
CA ALA A 41 25.78 8.59 6.52
C ALA A 41 26.29 7.75 5.33
N HIS A 42 25.65 6.61 5.04
CA HIS A 42 26.01 5.77 3.90
C HIS A 42 25.92 6.51 2.56
N LEU A 43 24.96 7.43 2.41
CA LEU A 43 24.78 8.25 1.20
C LEU A 43 26.03 9.05 0.79
N ARG A 44 26.93 9.35 1.73
CA ARG A 44 28.14 10.15 1.47
C ARG A 44 29.38 9.30 1.21
N ARG A 45 29.29 7.98 1.34
CA ARG A 45 30.45 7.10 1.13
C ARG A 45 30.81 7.03 -0.35
N PRO A 46 32.12 7.05 -0.71
CA PRO A 46 32.54 6.97 -2.11
C PRO A 46 32.08 5.70 -2.84
N ASP A 47 31.91 4.59 -2.12
CA ASP A 47 31.51 3.28 -2.62
C ASP A 47 29.99 3.02 -2.59
N PHE A 48 29.18 4.03 -2.21
CA PHE A 48 27.73 3.86 -2.11
C PHE A 48 27.06 3.77 -3.47
N ASP A 49 26.29 2.70 -3.70
CA ASP A 49 25.53 2.50 -4.94
C ASP A 49 24.22 3.30 -4.95
N HIS A 50 24.33 4.52 -5.44
CA HIS A 50 23.19 5.42 -5.63
C HIS A 50 22.19 4.92 -6.68
N GLY A 51 22.66 4.19 -7.69
CA GLY A 51 21.79 3.66 -8.74
C GLY A 51 20.85 2.61 -8.16
N GLN A 52 21.40 1.74 -7.33
CA GLN A 52 20.64 0.73 -6.62
C GLN A 52 19.63 1.32 -5.63
N LEU A 53 20.01 2.34 -4.85
CA LEU A 53 19.06 3.03 -3.96
C LEU A 53 17.86 3.55 -4.75
N ILE A 54 18.09 4.20 -5.89
CA ILE A 54 17.02 4.74 -6.74
C ILE A 54 16.17 3.62 -7.32
N GLN A 55 16.77 2.54 -7.82
CA GLN A 55 16.05 1.38 -8.34
C GLN A 55 15.12 0.77 -7.28
N GLN A 56 15.63 0.57 -6.06
CA GLN A 56 14.85 0.02 -4.97
C GLN A 56 13.77 1.02 -4.48
N ALA A 57 14.07 2.31 -4.43
CA ALA A 57 13.08 3.35 -4.13
C ALA A 57 11.95 3.39 -5.17
N MET A 58 12.25 3.18 -6.46
CA MET A 58 11.24 3.05 -7.51
C MET A 58 10.37 1.80 -7.29
N ARG A 59 11.00 0.64 -7.15
CA ARG A 59 10.31 -0.65 -6.99
C ARG A 59 9.39 -0.67 -5.76
N HIS A 60 9.81 -0.02 -4.68
CA HIS A 60 9.06 0.04 -3.44
C HIS A 60 8.17 1.29 -3.31
N ASN A 61 7.95 2.06 -4.38
CA ASN A 61 7.11 3.26 -4.38
C ASN A 61 7.52 4.32 -3.33
N LEU A 62 8.83 4.45 -3.09
CA LEU A 62 9.44 5.36 -2.12
C LEU A 62 10.23 6.50 -2.79
N LEU A 63 10.19 6.64 -4.11
CA LEU A 63 10.97 7.66 -4.80
C LEU A 63 10.59 9.11 -4.42
N PRO A 64 9.30 9.48 -4.28
CA PRO A 64 8.93 10.79 -3.73
C PRO A 64 9.35 10.96 -2.26
N ALA A 65 9.25 9.91 -1.45
CA ALA A 65 9.72 9.92 -0.07
C ALA A 65 11.25 10.11 0.03
N LEU A 66 12.02 9.47 -0.86
CA LEU A 66 13.47 9.69 -0.96
C LEU A 66 13.78 11.14 -1.34
N ALA A 67 13.03 11.70 -2.30
CA ALA A 67 13.19 13.09 -2.70
C ALA A 67 12.92 14.08 -1.54
N ASP A 68 11.84 13.87 -0.78
CA ASP A 68 11.54 14.65 0.42
C ASP A 68 12.62 14.48 1.48
N PHE A 69 13.00 13.25 1.82
CA PHE A 69 14.05 12.96 2.80
C PHE A 69 15.36 13.68 2.47
N LEU A 70 15.80 13.63 1.21
CA LEU A 70 17.01 14.32 0.76
C LEU A 70 16.90 15.85 0.85
N ASN A 71 15.72 16.42 0.60
CA ASN A 71 15.47 17.86 0.72
C ASN A 71 15.45 18.30 2.19
N ARG A 72 14.62 17.63 3.00
CA ARG A 72 14.33 17.94 4.39
C ARG A 72 15.59 17.91 5.25
N HIS A 73 16.48 16.94 5.02
CA HIS A 73 17.71 16.77 5.80
C HIS A 73 18.96 17.35 5.11
N GLY A 74 18.81 18.17 4.05
CA GLY A 74 19.95 18.81 3.38
C GLY A 74 20.91 17.84 2.68
N LEU A 75 20.46 16.63 2.33
CA LEU A 75 21.27 15.56 1.75
C LEU A 75 21.25 15.54 0.21
N ARG A 76 20.60 16.50 -0.45
CA ARG A 76 20.56 16.62 -1.92
C ARG A 76 21.93 16.51 -2.60
N LYS A 77 22.98 17.05 -1.96
CA LYS A 77 24.34 17.05 -2.51
C LYS A 77 25.05 15.68 -2.39
N ALA A 78 24.52 14.77 -1.57
CA ALA A 78 25.04 13.40 -1.47
C ALA A 78 24.81 12.62 -2.78
N LEU A 79 23.68 12.86 -3.46
CA LEU A 79 23.46 12.26 -4.78
C LEU A 79 24.46 12.78 -5.83
N PRO A 80 24.93 11.90 -6.75
CA PRO A 80 25.60 12.31 -7.98
C PRO A 80 24.81 13.37 -8.75
N HIS A 81 25.51 14.37 -9.31
CA HIS A 81 24.88 15.53 -9.94
C HIS A 81 23.78 15.16 -10.94
N ARG A 82 24.03 14.17 -11.82
CA ARG A 82 23.09 13.69 -12.84
C ARG A 82 21.79 13.09 -12.28
N LEU A 83 21.78 12.62 -11.04
CA LEU A 83 20.64 11.97 -10.40
C LEU A 83 19.78 12.95 -9.58
N ARG A 84 20.32 14.12 -9.22
CA ARG A 84 19.65 15.07 -8.32
C ARG A 84 18.31 15.53 -8.88
N THR A 85 18.31 16.18 -10.05
CA THR A 85 17.07 16.73 -10.63
C THR A 85 16.02 15.66 -10.92
N PRO A 86 16.35 14.53 -11.57
CA PRO A 86 15.38 13.47 -11.83
C PRO A 86 14.71 12.91 -10.57
N VAL A 87 15.49 12.64 -9.50
CA VAL A 87 14.94 12.15 -8.23
C VAL A 87 14.08 13.22 -7.57
N LEU A 88 14.57 14.46 -7.48
CA LEU A 88 13.87 15.52 -6.76
C LEU A 88 12.57 15.97 -7.44
N ASN A 89 12.48 15.85 -8.77
CA ASN A 89 11.25 16.14 -9.52
C ASN A 89 10.11 15.15 -9.20
N GLN A 90 10.40 13.99 -8.62
CA GLN A 90 9.39 12.98 -8.29
C GLN A 90 8.43 13.44 -7.21
N LEU A 91 8.91 14.26 -6.26
CA LEU A 91 8.05 14.86 -5.25
C LEU A 91 7.00 15.79 -5.89
N ARG A 92 7.42 16.61 -6.86
CA ARG A 92 6.52 17.51 -7.61
C ARG A 92 5.50 16.74 -8.45
N LEU A 93 5.94 15.67 -9.11
CA LEU A 93 5.05 14.80 -9.89
C LEU A 93 4.01 14.12 -8.98
N SER A 94 4.46 13.62 -7.82
CA SER A 94 3.59 13.02 -6.81
C SER A 94 2.56 14.03 -6.27
N GLU A 95 3.00 15.26 -5.98
CA GLU A 95 2.13 16.34 -5.51
C GLU A 95 1.06 16.71 -6.55
N HIS A 96 1.47 16.88 -7.81
CA HIS A 96 0.57 17.19 -8.92
C HIS A 96 -0.47 16.09 -9.12
N ARG A 97 -0.02 14.83 -9.22
CA ARG A 97 -0.90 13.67 -9.38
C ARG A 97 -1.85 13.52 -8.21
N GLY A 98 -1.34 13.64 -6.97
CA GLY A 98 -2.15 13.54 -5.76
C GLY A 98 -3.26 14.58 -5.73
N ARG A 99 -2.97 15.85 -6.05
CA ARG A 99 -3.99 16.90 -6.13
C ARG A 99 -5.05 16.62 -7.18
N LEU A 100 -4.65 16.17 -8.38
CA LEU A 100 -5.59 15.85 -9.46
C LEU A 100 -6.51 14.71 -9.06
N LEU A 101 -5.94 13.59 -8.60
CA LEU A 101 -6.71 12.41 -8.20
C LEU A 101 -7.61 12.68 -6.99
N THR A 102 -7.17 13.46 -6.01
CA THR A 102 -8.00 13.80 -4.84
C THR A 102 -9.17 14.72 -5.22
N ARG A 103 -8.99 15.67 -6.14
CA ARG A 103 -10.10 16.49 -6.66
C ARG A 103 -11.10 15.64 -7.44
N GLU A 104 -10.60 14.72 -8.26
CA GLU A 104 -11.47 13.82 -9.01
C GLU A 104 -12.20 12.82 -8.10
N ALA A 105 -11.56 12.38 -7.02
CA ALA A 105 -12.19 11.60 -5.96
C ALA A 105 -13.37 12.36 -5.32
N ALA A 106 -13.22 13.65 -5.03
CA ALA A 106 -14.33 14.47 -4.53
C ALA A 106 -15.50 14.54 -5.54
N ARG A 107 -15.22 14.75 -6.83
CA ARG A 107 -16.24 14.76 -7.90
C ARG A 107 -17.00 13.43 -7.97
N VAL A 108 -16.27 12.31 -7.92
CA VAL A 108 -16.86 10.97 -7.93
C VAL A 108 -17.67 10.73 -6.65
N SER A 109 -17.18 11.15 -5.49
CA SER A 109 -17.88 11.03 -4.21
C SER A 109 -19.24 11.71 -4.24
N ASP A 110 -19.30 12.92 -4.77
CA ASP A 110 -20.56 13.66 -4.91
C ASP A 110 -21.52 12.98 -5.87
N GLY A 111 -21.02 12.41 -6.97
CA GLY A 111 -21.83 11.65 -7.92
C GLY A 111 -22.41 10.37 -7.30
N LEU A 112 -21.60 9.60 -6.57
CA LEU A 112 -22.06 8.41 -5.86
C LEU A 112 -23.08 8.76 -4.76
N ALA A 113 -22.85 9.84 -4.02
CA ALA A 113 -23.78 10.32 -3.00
C ALA A 113 -25.14 10.70 -3.59
N ARG A 114 -25.18 11.42 -4.73
CA ARG A 114 -26.43 11.74 -5.46
C ARG A 114 -27.15 10.50 -5.97
N ALA A 115 -26.40 9.48 -6.38
CA ALA A 115 -26.95 8.17 -6.74
C ALA A 115 -27.41 7.34 -5.51
N GLY A 116 -27.21 7.85 -4.29
CA GLY A 116 -27.54 7.22 -3.01
C GLY A 116 -26.65 6.03 -2.64
N VAL A 117 -25.45 5.96 -3.23
CA VAL A 117 -24.44 4.94 -2.93
C VAL A 117 -23.59 5.39 -1.75
N ARG A 118 -23.44 4.53 -0.75
CA ARG A 118 -22.55 4.77 0.38
C ARG A 118 -21.20 4.15 0.08
N ALA A 119 -20.22 5.00 -0.25
CA ALA A 119 -18.86 4.59 -0.54
C ALA A 119 -17.90 4.96 0.61
N ALA A 120 -16.91 4.10 0.85
CA ALA A 120 -15.78 4.37 1.73
C ALA A 120 -14.51 4.57 0.90
N TRP A 121 -13.94 5.76 0.93
CA TRP A 121 -12.70 6.12 0.26
C TRP A 121 -11.49 5.56 1.00
N THR A 122 -10.50 5.04 0.27
CA THR A 122 -9.39 4.27 0.87
C THR A 122 -8.03 4.61 0.25
N LYS A 123 -6.96 4.08 0.86
CA LYS A 123 -5.57 4.20 0.39
C LYS A 123 -5.19 5.64 0.03
N GLY A 124 -4.59 5.87 -1.15
CA GLY A 124 -3.86 7.09 -1.46
C GLY A 124 -4.62 8.37 -1.16
N VAL A 125 -5.87 8.45 -1.62
CA VAL A 125 -6.71 9.64 -1.46
C VAL A 125 -7.02 10.00 0.00
N THR A 126 -7.05 9.04 0.92
CA THR A 126 -7.33 9.29 2.35
C THR A 126 -6.07 9.23 3.22
N LEU A 127 -5.13 8.34 2.90
CA LEU A 127 -3.86 8.20 3.63
C LEU A 127 -2.96 9.42 3.45
N GLN A 128 -3.01 10.07 2.28
CA GLN A 128 -2.24 11.28 2.00
C GLN A 128 -2.43 12.34 3.09
N THR A 129 -3.68 12.57 3.51
CA THR A 129 -4.00 13.52 4.59
C THR A 129 -3.90 12.86 5.97
N THR A 130 -4.47 11.67 6.16
CA THR A 130 -4.58 11.05 7.52
C THR A 130 -3.25 10.55 8.08
N LEU A 131 -2.34 10.07 7.22
CA LEU A 131 -1.04 9.57 7.63
C LEU A 131 0.09 10.52 7.27
N TYR A 132 0.05 11.12 6.07
CA TYR A 132 1.21 11.81 5.48
C TYR A 132 1.13 13.34 5.51
N ASP A 133 0.14 13.91 6.19
CA ASP A 133 0.01 15.35 6.41
C ASP A 133 0.14 16.17 5.10
N ASP A 134 -0.38 15.60 3.99
CA ASP A 134 -0.37 16.16 2.64
C ASP A 134 1.01 16.48 2.03
N THR A 135 2.10 15.89 2.55
CA THR A 135 3.51 16.14 2.12
C THR A 135 3.90 15.62 0.73
N ALA A 136 2.97 15.03 -0.04
CA ALA A 136 3.20 14.38 -1.34
C ALA A 136 4.20 13.21 -1.38
N VAL A 137 4.70 12.74 -0.24
CA VAL A 137 5.70 11.66 -0.15
C VAL A 137 5.16 10.28 -0.51
N ARG A 138 3.84 10.09 -0.42
CA ARG A 138 3.14 8.85 -0.77
C ARG A 138 2.48 9.00 -2.15
N SER A 139 3.13 8.52 -3.20
CA SER A 139 2.50 8.49 -4.52
C SER A 139 1.39 7.45 -4.61
N PHE A 140 0.35 7.75 -5.39
CA PHE A 140 -0.69 6.82 -5.79
C PHE A 140 -1.14 7.16 -7.22
N ASN A 141 -1.70 6.17 -7.94
CA ASN A 141 -1.95 6.25 -9.38
C ASN A 141 -3.42 6.04 -9.77
N ASP A 142 -4.25 5.70 -8.79
CA ASP A 142 -5.65 5.38 -8.93
C ASP A 142 -6.44 5.92 -7.73
N ILE A 143 -7.76 5.88 -7.88
CA ILE A 143 -8.74 6.23 -6.88
C ILE A 143 -9.32 4.91 -6.36
N ASP A 144 -9.11 4.60 -5.08
CA ASP A 144 -9.68 3.40 -4.45
C ASP A 144 -10.90 3.75 -3.59
N LEU A 145 -12.00 3.04 -3.81
CA LEU A 145 -13.18 3.12 -2.97
C LEU A 145 -13.81 1.74 -2.73
N MET A 146 -14.58 1.65 -1.65
CA MET A 146 -15.33 0.46 -1.27
C MET A 146 -16.82 0.74 -1.20
N ILE A 147 -17.62 -0.24 -1.62
CA ILE A 147 -19.09 -0.21 -1.54
C ILE A 147 -19.63 -1.49 -0.92
N ALA A 148 -20.92 -1.47 -0.55
CA ALA A 148 -21.63 -2.72 -0.29
C ALA A 148 -21.83 -3.51 -1.61
N PRO A 149 -21.81 -4.86 -1.60
CA PRO A 149 -22.03 -5.67 -2.80
C PRO A 149 -23.34 -5.36 -3.55
N GLU A 150 -24.40 -5.06 -2.81
CA GLU A 150 -25.71 -4.67 -3.35
C GLU A 150 -25.71 -3.32 -4.11
N ASP A 151 -24.72 -2.44 -3.90
CA ASP A 151 -24.61 -1.15 -4.57
C ASP A 151 -23.83 -1.20 -5.90
N ARG A 152 -23.39 -2.38 -6.35
CA ARG A 152 -22.53 -2.54 -7.55
C ARG A 152 -23.14 -1.91 -8.80
N GLU A 153 -24.40 -2.20 -9.12
CA GLU A 153 -25.01 -1.71 -10.37
C GLU A 153 -25.27 -0.19 -10.33
N ARG A 154 -25.68 0.31 -9.16
CA ARG A 154 -25.86 1.76 -8.94
C ARG A 154 -24.54 2.51 -9.07
N THR A 155 -23.46 1.95 -8.52
CA THR A 155 -22.11 2.51 -8.62
C THR A 155 -21.62 2.51 -10.06
N ARG A 156 -21.84 1.41 -10.80
CA ARG A 156 -21.51 1.31 -12.22
C ARG A 156 -22.21 2.38 -13.04
N THR A 157 -23.52 2.52 -12.85
CA THR A 157 -24.34 3.52 -13.55
C THR A 157 -23.84 4.94 -13.24
N ALA A 158 -23.64 5.26 -11.96
CA ALA A 158 -23.17 6.58 -11.54
C ALA A 158 -21.78 6.94 -12.11
N LEU A 159 -20.85 5.98 -12.18
CA LEU A 159 -19.53 6.22 -12.79
C LEU A 159 -19.64 6.45 -14.31
N ILE A 160 -20.50 5.69 -15.00
CA ILE A 160 -20.79 5.92 -16.43
C ILE A 160 -21.37 7.31 -16.66
N ASP A 161 -22.35 7.73 -15.84
CA ASP A 161 -22.96 9.06 -15.92
C ASP A 161 -21.95 10.19 -15.65
N LEU A 162 -20.91 9.91 -14.87
CA LEU A 162 -19.78 10.82 -14.62
C LEU A 162 -18.74 10.84 -15.76
N GLY A 163 -18.95 10.06 -16.83
CA GLY A 163 -18.11 10.01 -18.02
C GLY A 163 -17.04 8.91 -18.01
N TYR A 164 -17.06 8.01 -17.02
CA TYR A 164 -16.09 6.91 -16.99
C TYR A 164 -16.48 5.77 -17.93
N THR A 165 -15.48 5.20 -18.58
CA THR A 165 -15.61 4.01 -19.40
C THR A 165 -15.34 2.75 -18.56
N PRO A 166 -16.31 1.85 -18.37
CA PRO A 166 -16.08 0.55 -17.75
C PRO A 166 -15.38 -0.39 -18.74
N ASP A 167 -14.86 -1.52 -18.24
CA ASP A 167 -14.37 -2.62 -19.08
C ASP A 167 -13.32 -2.18 -20.12
N ALA A 168 -12.51 -1.17 -19.76
CA ALA A 168 -11.51 -0.56 -20.63
C ALA A 168 -10.12 -0.53 -19.98
N VAL A 169 -9.09 -0.52 -20.82
CA VAL A 169 -7.69 -0.35 -20.44
C VAL A 169 -7.11 0.84 -21.18
N PHE A 170 -6.25 1.62 -20.51
CA PHE A 170 -5.52 2.70 -21.15
C PHE A 170 -4.33 2.15 -21.93
N ASP A 171 -4.20 2.55 -23.19
CA ASP A 171 -3.05 2.23 -24.02
C ASP A 171 -2.07 3.41 -24.04
N PRO A 172 -0.87 3.27 -23.43
CA PRO A 172 0.12 4.34 -23.41
C PRO A 172 0.73 4.67 -24.78
N GLU A 173 0.69 3.75 -25.76
CA GLU A 173 1.25 4.00 -27.10
C GLU A 173 0.35 4.92 -27.93
N THR A 174 -0.97 4.72 -27.85
CA THR A 174 -1.94 5.51 -28.60
C THR A 174 -2.56 6.65 -27.80
N GLY A 175 -2.43 6.63 -26.47
CA GLY A 175 -3.08 7.58 -25.57
C GLY A 175 -4.61 7.39 -25.48
N GLN A 176 -5.13 6.24 -25.90
CA GLN A 176 -6.56 5.97 -26.00
C GLN A 176 -7.02 4.85 -25.06
N LEU A 177 -8.32 4.77 -24.82
CA LEU A 177 -8.94 3.64 -24.13
C LEU A 177 -9.24 2.53 -25.13
N LYS A 178 -8.84 1.31 -24.80
CA LYS A 178 -9.14 0.09 -25.55
C LYS A 178 -10.05 -0.83 -24.75
N GLU A 179 -10.80 -1.66 -25.45
CA GLU A 179 -11.62 -2.69 -24.80
C GLU A 179 -10.73 -3.63 -23.98
N MET A 180 -11.17 -3.96 -22.77
CA MET A 180 -10.45 -4.86 -21.90
C MET A 180 -10.28 -6.26 -22.54
N PRO A 181 -9.08 -6.85 -22.49
CA PRO A 181 -8.86 -8.21 -22.99
C PRO A 181 -9.83 -9.23 -22.38
N ARG A 182 -10.21 -10.24 -23.16
CA ARG A 182 -11.18 -11.27 -22.73
C ARG A 182 -10.72 -12.03 -21.48
N LEU A 183 -9.41 -12.27 -21.34
CA LEU A 183 -8.82 -12.96 -20.19
C LEU A 183 -9.00 -12.17 -18.88
N ASP A 184 -8.86 -10.84 -18.95
CA ASP A 184 -9.03 -9.96 -17.79
C ASP A 184 -10.50 -9.87 -17.39
N ARG A 185 -11.41 -9.72 -18.37
CA ARG A 185 -12.86 -9.79 -18.13
C ARG A 185 -13.30 -11.12 -17.53
N ARG A 186 -12.63 -12.23 -17.89
CA ARG A 186 -12.88 -13.53 -17.25
C ARG A 186 -12.36 -13.54 -15.81
N SER A 187 -11.18 -12.97 -15.56
CA SER A 187 -10.63 -12.85 -14.20
C SER A 187 -11.55 -12.08 -13.25
N TYR A 188 -12.12 -10.94 -13.68
CA TYR A 188 -13.09 -10.19 -12.89
C TYR A 188 -14.36 -10.98 -12.59
N ARG A 189 -14.85 -11.79 -13.54
CA ARG A 189 -16.02 -12.66 -13.32
C ARG A 189 -15.75 -13.77 -12.30
N MET A 190 -14.51 -14.25 -12.21
CA MET A 190 -14.11 -15.29 -11.26
C MET A 190 -13.78 -14.74 -9.87
N SER A 191 -13.56 -13.43 -9.73
CA SER A 191 -13.28 -12.76 -8.46
C SER A 191 -14.17 -11.51 -8.33
N PRO A 192 -15.47 -11.68 -8.03
CA PRO A 192 -16.46 -10.60 -8.00
C PRO A 192 -16.31 -9.63 -6.81
N ASP A 193 -15.14 -9.59 -6.19
CA ASP A 193 -14.81 -8.72 -5.05
C ASP A 193 -14.59 -7.28 -5.47
N HIS A 194 -14.39 -7.04 -6.76
CA HIS A 194 -14.18 -5.73 -7.35
C HIS A 194 -15.03 -5.61 -8.62
N LEU A 195 -15.34 -4.38 -9.02
CA LEU A 195 -15.76 -4.11 -10.40
C LEU A 195 -14.51 -3.98 -11.27
N PRO A 196 -14.61 -4.23 -12.58
CA PRO A 196 -13.60 -3.79 -13.54
C PRO A 196 -13.28 -2.30 -13.33
N HIS A 197 -12.00 -1.93 -13.39
CA HIS A 197 -11.58 -0.53 -13.25
C HIS A 197 -12.33 0.38 -14.24
N PHE A 198 -12.76 1.53 -13.75
CA PHE A 198 -13.40 2.58 -14.54
C PHE A 198 -12.33 3.59 -14.96
N ARG A 199 -12.31 3.94 -16.25
CA ARG A 199 -11.25 4.79 -16.83
C ARG A 199 -11.85 6.08 -17.39
N LEU A 200 -11.21 7.21 -17.11
CA LEU A 200 -11.54 8.51 -17.68
C LEU A 200 -10.27 9.13 -18.28
N LEU A 201 -10.28 9.50 -19.55
CA LEU A 201 -9.15 10.22 -20.16
C LEU A 201 -9.09 11.64 -19.62
N THR A 202 -7.89 12.19 -19.51
CA THR A 202 -7.69 13.59 -19.14
C THR A 202 -6.81 14.30 -20.16
N GLU A 203 -6.83 15.63 -20.12
CA GLU A 203 -5.93 16.48 -20.91
C GLU A 203 -4.56 16.70 -20.22
N ASP A 204 -4.36 16.12 -19.03
CA ASP A 204 -3.15 16.27 -18.24
C ASP A 204 -2.02 15.37 -18.73
N ILE A 205 -0.86 15.98 -19.03
CA ILE A 205 0.32 15.29 -19.57
C ILE A 205 0.88 14.26 -18.57
N CYS A 206 0.81 14.53 -17.26
CA CYS A 206 1.35 13.67 -16.21
C CYS A 206 0.36 12.60 -15.73
N VAL A 207 -0.95 12.80 -15.99
CA VAL A 207 -2.03 11.91 -15.61
C VAL A 207 -3.00 11.73 -16.79
N PRO A 208 -2.57 11.09 -17.90
CA PRO A 208 -3.36 11.02 -19.13
C PRO A 208 -4.70 10.29 -18.98
N HIS A 209 -4.87 9.54 -17.89
CA HIS A 209 -6.15 8.97 -17.49
C HIS A 209 -6.25 8.85 -15.97
N VAL A 210 -7.49 8.87 -15.47
CA VAL A 210 -7.86 8.50 -14.10
C VAL A 210 -8.41 7.08 -14.11
N SER A 211 -8.04 6.30 -13.09
CA SER A 211 -8.57 4.97 -12.83
C SER A 211 -9.32 4.98 -11.50
N VAL A 212 -10.55 4.48 -11.48
CA VAL A 212 -11.31 4.24 -10.25
C VAL A 212 -11.41 2.73 -10.02
N ASP A 213 -10.85 2.28 -8.90
CA ASP A 213 -10.96 0.92 -8.36
C ASP A 213 -12.06 0.85 -7.31
N VAL A 214 -13.05 0.00 -7.60
CA VAL A 214 -14.24 -0.19 -6.78
C VAL A 214 -14.20 -1.61 -6.21
N ALA A 215 -13.85 -1.72 -4.93
CA ALA A 215 -13.92 -2.94 -4.18
C ALA A 215 -15.31 -3.07 -3.49
N ASN A 216 -15.76 -4.31 -3.29
CA ASN A 216 -16.94 -4.63 -2.49
C ASN A 216 -16.67 -5.78 -1.50
N SER A 217 -15.40 -5.95 -1.14
CA SER A 217 -14.93 -6.82 -0.08
C SER A 217 -13.62 -6.27 0.49
N LEU A 218 -13.43 -6.39 1.81
CA LEU A 218 -12.13 -6.13 2.45
C LEU A 218 -11.11 -7.25 2.18
N THR A 219 -11.59 -8.43 1.78
CA THR A 219 -10.74 -9.60 1.52
C THR A 219 -10.80 -10.00 0.05
N TRP A 220 -11.30 -11.20 -0.24
CA TRP A 220 -11.46 -11.73 -1.58
C TRP A 220 -12.45 -12.91 -1.59
N HIS A 221 -12.87 -13.28 -2.78
CA HIS A 221 -13.89 -14.27 -3.03
C HIS A 221 -13.37 -15.65 -2.64
N GLY A 222 -14.13 -16.37 -1.83
CA GLY A 222 -13.72 -17.67 -1.30
C GLY A 222 -12.63 -17.59 -0.22
N SER A 223 -12.28 -16.40 0.28
CA SER A 223 -11.45 -16.25 1.48
C SER A 223 -12.09 -16.94 2.68
N ALA A 224 -11.29 -17.63 3.50
CA ALA A 224 -11.70 -18.15 4.79
C ALA A 224 -12.01 -17.03 5.81
N TRP A 225 -11.47 -15.84 5.56
CA TRP A 225 -11.67 -14.63 6.36
C TRP A 225 -12.59 -13.69 5.58
N GLN A 226 -13.86 -13.63 5.97
CA GLN A 226 -14.87 -12.76 5.35
C GLN A 226 -15.23 -11.65 6.32
N VAL A 227 -15.20 -10.40 5.84
CA VAL A 227 -15.67 -9.25 6.59
C VAL A 227 -16.96 -8.73 5.95
N PRO A 228 -18.10 -8.75 6.66
CA PRO A 228 -19.36 -8.26 6.10
C PRO A 228 -19.26 -6.76 5.78
N MET A 229 -19.24 -6.41 4.49
CA MET A 229 -19.05 -5.01 4.06
C MET A 229 -20.09 -4.05 4.63
N ARG A 230 -21.31 -4.52 4.90
CA ARG A 230 -22.34 -3.72 5.57
C ARG A 230 -21.86 -3.14 6.91
N ARG A 231 -21.16 -3.94 7.73
CA ARG A 231 -20.59 -3.48 9.03
C ARG A 231 -19.49 -2.43 8.84
N VAL A 232 -18.78 -2.53 7.73
CA VAL A 232 -17.67 -1.63 7.37
C VAL A 232 -18.22 -0.28 6.89
N VAL A 233 -19.15 -0.30 5.92
CA VAL A 233 -19.72 0.93 5.34
C VAL A 233 -20.67 1.67 6.30
N GLU A 234 -21.22 0.99 7.31
CA GLU A 234 -21.99 1.62 8.40
C GLU A 234 -21.09 2.43 9.36
N ARG A 235 -19.78 2.20 9.34
CA ARG A 235 -18.79 2.84 10.23
C ARG A 235 -17.81 3.74 9.46
N ILE A 236 -18.26 4.36 8.36
CA ILE A 236 -17.45 5.34 7.63
C ILE A 236 -17.30 6.65 8.43
N ALA A 237 -16.16 7.30 8.30
CA ALA A 237 -15.84 8.56 8.96
C ALA A 237 -15.43 9.63 7.94
N PRO A 238 -15.82 10.90 8.14
CA PRO A 238 -15.37 11.97 7.27
C PRO A 238 -13.85 12.19 7.42
N VAL A 239 -13.15 12.26 6.29
CA VAL A 239 -11.73 12.60 6.23
C VAL A 239 -11.58 13.88 5.42
N PRO A 240 -10.98 14.95 5.98
CA PRO A 240 -10.65 16.13 5.19
C PRO A 240 -9.63 15.73 4.12
N VAL A 241 -9.83 16.25 2.92
CA VAL A 241 -8.89 16.07 1.80
C VAL A 241 -8.73 17.38 1.05
N ILE A 242 -7.76 17.46 0.15
CA ILE A 242 -7.59 18.63 -0.72
C ILE A 242 -8.86 18.85 -1.55
N GLY A 243 -9.55 19.96 -1.30
CA GLY A 243 -10.75 20.36 -2.03
C GLY A 243 -12.08 19.81 -1.49
N GLY A 244 -12.10 19.16 -0.33
CA GLY A 244 -13.37 18.72 0.27
C GLY A 244 -13.22 17.77 1.45
N VAL A 245 -14.26 16.96 1.66
CA VAL A 245 -14.32 15.91 2.68
C VAL A 245 -14.78 14.63 2.00
N LEU A 246 -14.06 13.52 2.23
CA LEU A 246 -14.43 12.21 1.71
C LEU A 246 -14.90 11.30 2.84
N PRO A 247 -15.98 10.52 2.67
CA PRO A 247 -16.33 9.46 3.60
C PRO A 247 -15.34 8.30 3.49
N ALA A 248 -14.46 8.11 4.48
CA ALA A 248 -13.45 7.06 4.48
C ALA A 248 -13.81 5.90 5.40
N LEU A 249 -13.06 4.80 5.34
CA LEU A 249 -13.08 3.79 6.39
C LEU A 249 -12.72 4.43 7.74
N SER A 250 -13.40 4.06 8.83
CA SER A 250 -12.92 4.37 10.18
C SER A 250 -11.48 3.86 10.36
N THR A 251 -10.70 4.50 11.24
CA THR A 251 -9.30 4.14 11.47
C THR A 251 -9.07 2.63 11.73
N PRO A 252 -9.89 1.93 12.56
CA PRO A 252 -9.71 0.49 12.75
C PRO A 252 -9.89 -0.32 11.46
N HIS A 253 -10.97 -0.08 10.70
CA HIS A 253 -11.21 -0.77 9.43
C HIS A 253 -10.18 -0.41 8.35
N ALA A 254 -9.69 0.83 8.32
CA ALA A 254 -8.59 1.22 7.44
C ALA A 254 -7.33 0.40 7.76
N PHE A 255 -7.00 0.20 9.04
CA PHE A 255 -5.86 -0.62 9.45
C PHE A 255 -6.03 -2.09 9.04
N LEU A 256 -7.22 -2.67 9.28
CA LEU A 256 -7.55 -4.01 8.81
C LEU A 256 -7.37 -4.12 7.29
N PHE A 257 -7.83 -3.13 6.54
CA PHE A 257 -7.70 -3.13 5.09
C PHE A 257 -6.25 -3.11 4.63
N LEU A 258 -5.39 -2.28 5.21
CA LEU A 258 -3.96 -2.25 4.85
C LEU A 258 -3.32 -3.62 5.08
N CYS A 259 -3.59 -4.23 6.24
CA CYS A 259 -3.08 -5.56 6.55
C CYS A 259 -3.61 -6.62 5.58
N LEU A 260 -4.93 -6.69 5.37
CA LEU A 260 -5.55 -7.68 4.49
C LEU A 260 -5.11 -7.52 3.02
N HIS A 261 -4.85 -6.30 2.58
CA HIS A 261 -4.31 -6.01 1.25
C HIS A 261 -2.88 -6.56 1.09
N VAL A 262 -2.00 -6.27 2.05
CA VAL A 262 -0.63 -6.81 2.10
C VAL A 262 -0.65 -8.33 2.20
N PHE A 263 -1.52 -8.89 3.04
CA PHE A 263 -1.67 -10.34 3.18
C PHE A 263 -2.07 -10.98 1.86
N ARG A 264 -3.12 -10.46 1.20
CA ARG A 264 -3.59 -10.99 -0.09
C ARG A 264 -2.46 -11.01 -1.12
N GLU A 265 -1.74 -9.90 -1.27
CA GLU A 265 -0.66 -9.79 -2.26
C GLU A 265 0.56 -10.65 -1.89
N GLY A 266 0.88 -10.71 -0.61
CA GLY A 266 2.03 -11.42 -0.06
C GLY A 266 1.84 -12.93 0.13
N TRP A 267 0.61 -13.43 0.19
CA TRP A 267 0.31 -14.82 0.57
C TRP A 267 -0.31 -15.67 -0.54
N LEU A 268 -1.06 -15.10 -1.48
CA LEU A 268 -1.65 -15.86 -2.59
C LEU A 268 -0.63 -16.06 -3.71
N GLN A 269 -0.37 -17.32 -4.10
CA GLN A 269 0.59 -17.67 -5.17
C GLN A 269 0.39 -16.85 -6.44
N ARG A 270 -0.87 -16.64 -6.86
CA ARG A 270 -1.19 -15.86 -8.06
C ARG A 270 -0.61 -14.44 -7.95
N THR A 271 -0.85 -13.74 -6.84
CA THR A 271 -0.37 -12.37 -6.67
C THR A 271 1.12 -12.31 -6.41
N ILE A 272 1.69 -13.27 -5.67
CA ILE A 272 3.14 -13.39 -5.44
C ILE A 272 3.91 -13.42 -6.77
N VAL A 273 3.36 -14.09 -7.80
CA VAL A 273 4.02 -14.24 -9.10
C VAL A 273 3.78 -13.04 -10.03
N THR A 274 2.64 -12.36 -9.90
CA THR A 274 2.23 -11.29 -10.83
C THR A 274 2.42 -9.87 -10.30
N LYS A 275 2.65 -9.71 -8.99
CA LYS A 275 2.77 -8.41 -8.32
C LYS A 275 3.97 -8.42 -7.38
N ASP A 276 4.69 -7.31 -7.37
CA ASP A 276 5.71 -7.04 -6.37
C ASP A 276 5.07 -6.55 -5.07
N LEU A 277 5.50 -7.13 -3.95
CA LEU A 277 5.22 -6.59 -2.62
C LEU A 277 6.18 -5.43 -2.35
N ALA A 278 5.67 -4.33 -1.77
CA ALA A 278 6.46 -3.11 -1.58
C ALA A 278 6.69 -2.77 -0.10
N LEU A 279 7.90 -2.31 0.22
CA LEU A 279 8.26 -1.82 1.56
C LEU A 279 7.32 -0.69 2.02
N SER A 280 6.86 0.17 1.09
CA SER A 280 5.91 1.24 1.39
C SER A 280 4.58 0.75 1.97
N GLN A 281 4.13 -0.47 1.61
CA GLN A 281 2.87 -1.01 2.13
C GLN A 281 3.01 -1.37 3.63
N PHE A 282 4.15 -1.91 4.04
CA PHE A 282 4.46 -2.14 5.45
C PHE A 282 4.70 -0.82 6.20
N ALA A 283 5.29 0.18 5.53
CA ALA A 283 5.46 1.52 6.10
C ALA A 283 4.10 2.21 6.36
N ASP A 284 3.11 2.07 5.47
CA ASP A 284 1.74 2.55 5.70
C ASP A 284 1.14 1.95 6.99
N ILE A 285 1.30 0.62 7.18
CA ILE A 285 0.83 -0.11 8.37
C ILE A 285 1.53 0.40 9.63
N LEU A 286 2.86 0.46 9.61
CA LEU A 286 3.68 0.98 10.71
C LEU A 286 3.23 2.38 11.12
N ARG A 287 3.07 3.27 10.14
CA ARG A 287 2.73 4.66 10.36
C ARG A 287 1.33 4.82 10.91
N GLN A 288 0.36 4.07 10.38
CA GLN A 288 -0.99 4.08 10.93
C GLN A 288 -1.02 3.59 12.37
N TRP A 289 -0.28 2.52 12.70
CA TRP A 289 -0.19 2.02 14.06
C TRP A 289 0.39 3.08 15.02
N ARG A 290 1.54 3.66 14.66
CA ARG A 290 2.24 4.67 15.47
C ARG A 290 1.39 5.93 15.70
N ARG A 291 0.61 6.37 14.72
CA ARG A 291 -0.29 7.54 14.83
C ARG A 291 -1.61 7.24 15.55
N SER A 292 -2.00 5.97 15.66
CA SER A 292 -3.24 5.59 16.34
C SER A 292 -3.11 5.70 17.85
N SER A 293 -4.13 6.26 18.51
CA SER A 293 -4.20 6.32 19.97
C SER A 293 -4.40 4.92 20.57
N PRO A 294 -4.13 4.73 21.87
CA PRO A 294 -4.40 3.45 22.55
C PRO A 294 -5.85 2.98 22.40
N GLU A 295 -6.83 3.88 22.36
CA GLU A 295 -8.26 3.59 22.14
C GLU A 295 -8.45 2.96 20.76
N VAL A 296 -7.94 3.60 19.71
CA VAL A 296 -8.06 3.11 18.33
C VAL A 296 -7.38 1.76 18.18
N ARG A 297 -6.23 1.53 18.83
CA ARG A 297 -5.55 0.23 18.78
C ARG A 297 -6.33 -0.87 19.50
N ARG A 298 -7.01 -0.55 20.61
CA ARG A 298 -7.98 -1.47 21.23
C ARG A 298 -9.15 -1.78 20.30
N ASP A 299 -9.67 -0.79 19.59
CA ASP A 299 -10.74 -0.99 18.61
C ASP A 299 -10.30 -1.85 17.42
N VAL A 300 -9.03 -1.74 17.00
CA VAL A 300 -8.44 -2.68 16.02
C VAL A 300 -8.47 -4.10 16.58
N GLY A 301 -7.96 -4.32 17.80
CA GLY A 301 -7.98 -5.63 18.44
C GLY A 301 -9.39 -6.22 18.56
N ALA A 302 -10.37 -5.39 18.94
CA ALA A 302 -11.77 -5.79 18.99
C ALA A 302 -12.31 -6.18 17.60
N ALA A 303 -11.99 -5.43 16.55
CA ALA A 303 -12.41 -5.75 15.19
C ALA A 303 -11.72 -7.01 14.63
N VAL A 304 -10.44 -7.25 14.97
CA VAL A 304 -9.74 -8.50 14.64
C VAL A 304 -10.45 -9.70 15.24
N ALA A 305 -10.84 -9.61 16.52
CA ALA A 305 -11.59 -10.67 17.20
C ALA A 305 -13.00 -10.84 16.62
N GLU A 306 -13.73 -9.73 16.42
CA GLU A 306 -15.09 -9.71 15.87
C GLU A 306 -15.16 -10.43 14.51
N PHE A 307 -14.20 -10.16 13.63
CA PHE A 307 -14.18 -10.70 12.27
C PHE A 307 -13.33 -11.96 12.10
N GLY A 308 -12.78 -12.51 13.18
CA GLY A 308 -11.98 -13.74 13.12
C GLY A 308 -10.70 -13.60 12.28
N LEU A 309 -10.05 -12.43 12.31
CA LEU A 309 -8.91 -12.09 11.45
C LEU A 309 -7.54 -12.40 12.08
N ALA A 310 -7.48 -13.18 13.16
CA ALA A 310 -6.25 -13.37 13.92
C ALA A 310 -5.08 -13.90 13.06
N GLU A 311 -5.31 -14.91 12.22
CA GLU A 311 -4.27 -15.51 11.37
C GLU A 311 -3.69 -14.54 10.32
N PRO A 312 -4.47 -13.90 9.44
CA PRO A 312 -3.93 -12.97 8.45
C PRO A 312 -3.28 -11.74 9.11
N MET A 313 -3.83 -11.27 10.22
CA MET A 313 -3.26 -10.15 10.97
C MET A 313 -1.92 -10.54 11.61
N ALA A 314 -1.82 -11.72 12.22
CA ALA A 314 -0.58 -12.23 12.77
C ALA A 314 0.52 -12.34 11.71
N TRP A 315 0.19 -12.82 10.50
CA TRP A 315 1.14 -12.91 9.39
C TRP A 315 1.73 -11.54 9.04
N VAL A 316 0.88 -10.53 8.85
CA VAL A 316 1.33 -9.19 8.42
C VAL A 316 2.03 -8.44 9.55
N CYS A 317 1.49 -8.50 10.76
CA CYS A 317 2.07 -7.80 11.91
C CYS A 317 3.44 -8.38 12.28
N ALA A 318 3.61 -9.70 12.22
CA ALA A 318 4.91 -10.33 12.46
C ALA A 318 5.97 -9.87 11.44
N HIS A 319 5.63 -9.84 10.14
CA HIS A 319 6.55 -9.36 9.10
C HIS A 319 6.82 -7.85 9.22
N THR A 320 5.83 -7.05 9.60
CA THR A 320 5.99 -5.61 9.87
C THR A 320 6.93 -5.38 11.07
N ASP A 321 6.75 -6.14 12.15
CA ASP A 321 7.58 -6.08 13.35
C ASP A 321 9.02 -6.53 13.05
N ALA A 322 9.22 -7.56 12.23
CA ALA A 322 10.55 -8.00 11.82
C ALA A 322 11.30 -6.95 10.97
N LEU A 323 10.56 -6.18 10.16
CA LEU A 323 11.12 -5.11 9.33
C LEU A 323 11.49 -3.88 10.17
N PHE A 324 10.61 -3.44 11.08
CA PHE A 324 10.68 -2.12 11.70
C PHE A 324 10.72 -2.09 13.24
N GLY A 325 10.61 -3.24 13.90
CA GLY A 325 10.58 -3.34 15.37
C GLY A 325 9.37 -2.62 16.00
N ALA A 326 8.18 -2.79 15.43
CA ALA A 326 7.00 -1.99 15.76
C ALA A 326 6.22 -2.47 17.00
N GLY A 327 6.30 -3.76 17.35
CA GLY A 327 5.63 -4.36 18.50
C GLY A 327 4.12 -4.56 18.33
N ILE A 328 3.62 -4.51 17.09
CA ILE A 328 2.18 -4.58 16.77
C ILE A 328 1.62 -5.95 17.17
N LEU A 329 2.36 -7.03 16.91
CA LEU A 329 1.93 -8.39 17.14
C LEU A 329 1.67 -8.68 18.63
N GLU A 330 2.58 -8.22 19.48
CA GLU A 330 2.47 -8.38 20.95
C GLU A 330 1.33 -7.52 21.50
N GLU A 331 1.21 -6.26 21.06
CA GLU A 331 0.17 -5.33 21.51
C GLU A 331 -1.24 -5.82 21.13
N LEU A 332 -1.39 -6.50 19.98
CA LEU A 332 -2.64 -7.13 19.57
C LEU A 332 -2.90 -8.51 20.21
N GLY A 333 -1.94 -9.06 20.96
CA GLY A 333 -2.07 -10.40 21.57
C GLY A 333 -2.08 -11.55 20.55
N LEU A 334 -1.43 -11.36 19.39
CA LEU A 334 -1.46 -12.31 18.26
C LEU A 334 -0.23 -13.22 18.17
N THR A 335 0.66 -13.17 19.16
CA THR A 335 1.93 -13.91 19.17
C THR A 335 1.74 -15.42 18.99
N ALA A 336 0.67 -15.99 19.54
CA ALA A 336 0.39 -17.43 19.43
C ALA A 336 0.03 -17.87 18.00
N GLN A 337 -0.51 -16.96 17.19
CA GLN A 337 -0.92 -17.20 15.80
C GLN A 337 0.21 -16.93 14.80
N ALA A 338 1.30 -16.28 15.23
CA ALA A 338 2.46 -15.99 14.40
C ALA A 338 3.53 -17.10 14.50
N ASP A 339 3.15 -18.36 14.38
CA ASP A 339 4.15 -19.43 14.38
C ASP A 339 5.03 -19.38 13.11
N PRO A 340 6.30 -19.83 13.15
CA PRO A 340 7.20 -19.73 12.00
C PRO A 340 6.71 -20.44 10.73
N ARG A 341 5.94 -21.53 10.85
CA ARG A 341 5.38 -22.23 9.68
C ARG A 341 4.27 -21.41 9.05
N TRP A 342 3.45 -20.74 9.85
CA TRP A 342 2.43 -19.82 9.34
C TRP A 342 3.08 -18.60 8.65
N GLN A 343 4.11 -18.00 9.25
CA GLN A 343 4.82 -16.86 8.66
C GLN A 343 5.44 -17.19 7.29
N ALA A 344 5.97 -18.41 7.16
CA ALA A 344 6.54 -18.94 5.91
C ALA A 344 5.49 -19.53 4.95
N SER A 345 4.20 -19.47 5.28
CA SER A 345 3.14 -20.07 4.45
C SER A 345 2.73 -19.18 3.26
N ALA A 346 2.13 -19.83 2.26
CA ALA A 346 1.43 -19.23 1.14
C ALA A 346 0.29 -20.16 0.68
N GLN A 347 -0.65 -19.64 -0.12
CA GLN A 347 -1.74 -20.43 -0.69
C GLN A 347 -1.69 -20.47 -2.21
N GLY A 348 -1.65 -21.68 -2.74
CA GLY A 348 -1.80 -21.99 -4.16
C GLY A 348 -3.25 -22.12 -4.60
N ALA A 349 -3.42 -22.37 -5.90
CA ALA A 349 -4.74 -22.64 -6.48
C ALA A 349 -5.46 -23.80 -5.78
N GLY A 350 -6.79 -23.68 -5.65
CA GLY A 350 -7.62 -24.71 -5.01
C GLY A 350 -7.37 -24.88 -3.50
N GLY A 351 -6.74 -23.90 -2.84
CA GLY A 351 -6.44 -23.95 -1.41
C GLY A 351 -5.19 -24.76 -1.05
N ARG A 352 -4.39 -25.18 -2.04
CA ARG A 352 -3.14 -25.93 -1.81
C ARG A 352 -2.20 -25.13 -0.90
N ARG A 353 -1.76 -25.73 0.20
CA ARG A 353 -0.80 -25.10 1.11
C ARG A 353 0.61 -25.13 0.51
N LEU A 354 1.26 -23.98 0.52
CA LEU A 354 2.62 -23.77 0.03
C LEU A 354 3.46 -23.15 1.15
N THR A 355 4.77 -23.24 1.00
CA THR A 355 5.74 -22.56 1.86
C THR A 355 6.78 -21.84 1.01
N TRP A 356 7.40 -20.81 1.58
CA TRP A 356 8.53 -20.08 1.02
C TRP A 356 9.67 -20.02 2.03
N HIS A 357 10.90 -19.80 1.55
CA HIS A 357 12.09 -19.80 2.38
C HIS A 357 12.70 -18.40 2.52
N GLY A 358 13.34 -18.14 3.66
CA GLY A 358 13.95 -16.84 3.98
C GLY A 358 13.05 -15.99 4.88
N ASP A 359 13.27 -14.68 4.83
CA ASP A 359 12.51 -13.69 5.59
C ASP A 359 11.94 -12.59 4.67
N MET A 360 11.05 -11.76 5.20
CA MET A 360 10.42 -10.70 4.42
C MET A 360 11.42 -9.66 3.90
N ARG A 361 12.48 -9.37 4.67
CA ARG A 361 13.51 -8.40 4.25
C ARG A 361 14.23 -8.91 3.00
N ARG A 362 14.64 -10.17 2.98
CA ARG A 362 15.23 -10.83 1.80
C ARG A 362 14.25 -10.85 0.64
N ARG A 363 12.98 -11.23 0.89
CA ARG A 363 11.94 -11.28 -0.13
C ARG A 363 11.68 -9.92 -0.80
N LEU A 364 11.70 -8.84 -0.02
CA LEU A 364 11.51 -7.49 -0.57
C LEU A 364 12.77 -7.01 -1.33
N ARG A 365 13.97 -7.39 -0.88
CA ARG A 365 15.23 -7.03 -1.56
C ARG A 365 15.40 -7.68 -2.92
N GLU A 366 15.07 -8.98 -3.03
CA GLU A 366 15.27 -9.77 -4.24
C GLU A 366 14.25 -9.40 -5.32
N VAL A 367 14.69 -9.26 -6.57
CA VAL A 367 13.83 -8.91 -7.73
C VAL A 367 12.90 -10.07 -8.11
N THR A 368 13.33 -11.30 -7.87
CA THR A 368 12.57 -12.49 -8.18
C THR A 368 11.57 -12.81 -7.07
N ALA A 369 10.36 -13.22 -7.46
CA ALA A 369 9.40 -13.77 -6.51
C ALA A 369 10.02 -14.96 -5.73
N PRO A 370 9.66 -15.14 -4.45
CA PRO A 370 10.18 -16.25 -3.66
C PRO A 370 9.75 -17.59 -4.26
N ALA A 371 10.64 -18.57 -4.22
CA ALA A 371 10.31 -19.93 -4.62
C ALA A 371 9.25 -20.51 -3.67
N LEU A 372 8.16 -21.04 -4.23
CA LEU A 372 7.08 -21.67 -3.48
C LEU A 372 7.15 -23.19 -3.62
N THR A 373 7.21 -23.90 -2.50
CA THR A 373 7.20 -25.36 -2.47
C THR A 373 5.91 -25.87 -1.82
N PRO A 374 5.33 -26.99 -2.30
CA PRO A 374 4.19 -27.61 -1.61
C PRO A 374 4.56 -28.05 -0.20
N LEU A 375 3.68 -27.77 0.76
CA LEU A 375 3.77 -28.45 2.05
C LEU A 375 3.24 -29.88 1.88
N PRO A 376 3.94 -30.89 2.42
CA PRO A 376 3.52 -32.30 2.33
C PRO A 376 2.18 -32.56 3.02
#